data_AF-A0A1F5S1J5-F1
#
_entry.id   AF-A0A1F5S1J5-F1
#
_cell.length_a   1.000
_cell.length_b   1.000
_cell.length_c   1.000
_cell.angle_alpha   90.00
_cell.angle_beta   90.00
_cell.angle_gamma   90.00
#
_symmetry.space_group_name_H-M   'P 1'
#
loop_
_entity.id
_entity.type
_entity.pdbx_description
1 polymer ?
#
loop_
_entity_poly.entity_id
_entity_poly.type
_entity_poly.pdbx_seq_one_letter_code
_entity_poly.pdbx_strand_id
1 'polypeptide(L)'
;MNPEQYIDHKNEEKPFNLLEISLTSEKNLETLKRQISPLLGEEATEQCVFVLNSMAADDYRNHCKDATQEFGRKLAENFGGEESFFDLAPPCRYSDTRSNSSLNKVNYSGKYHSVGLIEFKVPDKKPFSIIFDLTYGVVSGNKNQDKILVIQTPESGEKVMEVLKEHYGGKWSRSFFFNKENGNFVFCEE
;
A
#
# COMPACT_ATOMS: atom_id res chain seq x y z
N MET A 1 -33.88 -39.52 -7.13
CA MET A 1 -33.15 -38.32 -7.57
C MET A 1 -32.44 -37.77 -6.35
N ASN A 2 -31.12 -37.81 -6.34
CA ASN A 2 -30.29 -37.26 -5.26
C ASN A 2 -29.88 -35.84 -5.68
N PRO A 3 -30.17 -34.79 -4.91
CA PRO A 3 -29.62 -33.47 -5.16
C PRO A 3 -28.17 -33.47 -4.67
N GLU A 4 -27.23 -33.46 -5.60
CA GLU A 4 -25.82 -33.30 -5.27
C GLU A 4 -25.59 -31.93 -4.63
N GLN A 5 -24.81 -32.00 -3.56
CA GLN A 5 -24.48 -30.94 -2.63
C GLN A 5 -23.81 -29.77 -3.37
N TYR A 6 -24.43 -28.59 -3.26
CA TYR A 6 -23.70 -27.34 -3.43
C TYR A 6 -22.59 -27.32 -2.38
N ILE A 7 -21.35 -27.43 -2.83
CA ILE A 7 -20.18 -27.17 -2.01
C ILE A 7 -20.20 -25.67 -1.73
N ASP A 8 -20.62 -25.33 -0.51
CA ASP A 8 -20.45 -24.01 0.07
C ASP A 8 -18.94 -23.80 0.26
N HIS A 9 -18.31 -23.13 -0.70
CA HIS A 9 -16.95 -22.65 -0.54
C HIS A 9 -16.97 -21.62 0.57
N LYS A 10 -16.63 -22.08 1.79
CA LYS A 10 -16.28 -21.25 2.94
C LYS A 10 -15.59 -19.98 2.43
N ASN A 11 -16.25 -18.85 2.56
CA ASN A 11 -15.58 -17.55 2.61
C ASN A 11 -14.70 -17.60 3.87
N GLU A 12 -13.51 -18.17 3.74
CA GLU A 12 -12.43 -17.95 4.68
C GLU A 12 -12.23 -16.43 4.71
N GLU A 13 -12.57 -15.79 5.82
CA GLU A 13 -12.33 -14.37 6.03
C GLU A 13 -10.83 -14.13 5.81
N LYS A 14 -10.49 -13.53 4.67
CA LYS A 14 -9.10 -13.22 4.36
C LYS A 14 -8.57 -12.28 5.45
N PRO A 15 -7.32 -12.46 5.93
CA PRO A 15 -6.74 -11.64 6.99
C PRO A 15 -6.42 -10.19 6.56
N PHE A 16 -6.91 -9.77 5.39
CA PHE A 16 -6.70 -8.46 4.80
C PHE A 16 -7.83 -8.12 3.82
N ASN A 17 -8.08 -6.82 3.67
CA ASN A 17 -8.97 -6.27 2.65
C ASN A 17 -8.13 -5.75 1.48
N LEU A 18 -8.59 -6.02 0.26
CA LEU A 18 -7.96 -5.56 -0.98
C LEU A 18 -8.88 -4.55 -1.67
N LEU A 19 -8.29 -3.46 -2.16
CA LEU A 19 -8.99 -2.45 -2.93
C LEU A 19 -8.15 -2.03 -4.14
N GLU A 20 -8.60 -2.40 -5.34
CA GLU A 20 -8.02 -1.93 -6.59
C GLU A 20 -8.63 -0.57 -6.94
N ILE A 21 -7.79 0.46 -7.08
CA ILE A 21 -8.21 1.85 -7.29
C ILE A 21 -7.59 2.38 -8.57
N SER A 22 -8.42 2.97 -9.43
CA SER A 22 -7.97 3.86 -10.51
C SER A 22 -7.88 5.28 -9.97
N LEU A 23 -6.69 5.89 -9.99
CA LEU A 23 -6.45 7.24 -9.49
C LEU A 23 -7.21 8.30 -10.30
N THR A 24 -7.46 8.05 -11.58
CA THR A 24 -8.25 8.92 -12.47
C THR A 24 -9.77 8.85 -12.26
N SER A 25 -10.26 8.01 -11.34
CA SER A 25 -11.69 7.84 -11.09
C SER A 25 -12.09 8.42 -9.74
N GLU A 26 -12.84 9.54 -9.76
CA GLU A 26 -13.39 10.17 -8.55
C GLU A 26 -14.15 9.17 -7.67
N LYS A 27 -14.98 8.31 -8.28
CA LYS A 27 -15.72 7.27 -7.54
C LYS A 27 -14.79 6.30 -6.79
N ASN A 28 -13.64 5.95 -7.38
CA ASN A 28 -12.67 5.08 -6.72
C ASN A 28 -11.96 5.83 -5.59
N LEU A 29 -11.56 7.08 -5.81
CA LEU A 29 -10.97 7.92 -4.76
C LEU A 29 -11.92 8.10 -3.57
N GLU A 30 -13.21 8.37 -3.82
CA GLU A 30 -14.24 8.45 -2.78
C GLU A 30 -14.44 7.12 -2.04
N THR A 31 -14.27 5.99 -2.75
CA THR A 31 -14.31 4.67 -2.11
C THR A 31 -13.10 4.45 -1.20
N LEU A 32 -11.90 4.83 -1.65
CA LEU A 32 -10.69 4.79 -0.85
C LEU A 32 -10.84 5.65 0.42
N LYS A 33 -11.26 6.91 0.27
CA LYS A 33 -11.51 7.84 1.39
C LYS A 33 -12.43 7.23 2.45
N ARG A 34 -13.58 6.70 2.03
CA ARG A 34 -14.53 6.06 2.97
C ARG A 34 -13.95 4.87 3.70
N GLN A 35 -13.02 4.12 3.10
CA GLN A 35 -12.42 2.95 3.74
C GLN A 35 -11.32 3.32 4.74
N ILE A 36 -10.48 4.31 4.43
CA ILE A 36 -9.32 4.65 5.27
C ILE A 36 -9.59 5.79 6.26
N SER A 37 -10.57 6.66 6.02
CA SER A 37 -10.95 7.76 6.91
C SER A 37 -11.28 7.32 8.35
N PRO A 38 -12.04 6.23 8.58
CA PRO A 38 -12.27 5.71 9.94
C PRO A 38 -11.01 5.29 10.70
N LEU A 39 -9.89 5.08 10.00
CA LEU A 39 -8.61 4.66 10.56
C LEU A 39 -7.65 5.83 10.79
N LEU A 40 -7.64 6.78 9.85
CA LEU A 40 -6.63 7.85 9.79
C LEU A 40 -7.16 9.20 10.28
N GLY A 41 -8.47 9.41 10.27
CA GLY A 41 -9.06 10.75 10.34
C GLY A 41 -9.24 11.37 8.96
N GLU A 42 -10.09 12.39 8.88
CA GLU A 42 -10.51 13.02 7.62
C GLU A 42 -9.34 13.76 6.95
N GLU A 43 -8.65 14.63 7.68
CA GLU A 43 -7.55 15.45 7.14
C GLU A 43 -6.37 14.60 6.65
N ALA A 44 -5.92 13.62 7.45
CA ALA A 44 -4.88 12.69 7.04
C ALA A 44 -5.29 11.86 5.80
N THR A 45 -6.57 11.54 5.67
CA THR A 45 -7.10 10.82 4.51
C THR A 45 -7.10 11.68 3.25
N GLU A 46 -7.54 12.93 3.37
CA GLU A 46 -7.50 13.89 2.26
C GLU A 46 -6.08 14.12 1.77
N GLN A 47 -5.11 14.31 2.68
CA GLN A 47 -3.70 14.46 2.31
C GLN A 47 -3.19 13.21 1.57
N CYS A 48 -3.42 12.01 2.13
CA CYS A 48 -2.97 10.76 1.52
C CYS A 48 -3.54 10.56 0.10
N VAL A 49 -4.82 10.84 -0.08
CA VAL A 49 -5.50 10.74 -1.38
C VAL A 49 -5.01 11.81 -2.36
N PHE A 50 -4.78 13.03 -1.89
CA PHE A 50 -4.17 14.09 -2.69
C PHE A 50 -2.78 13.68 -3.19
N VAL A 51 -1.92 13.14 -2.32
CA VAL A 51 -0.59 12.67 -2.69
C VAL A 51 -0.70 11.54 -3.72
N LEU A 52 -1.54 10.52 -3.47
CA LEU A 52 -1.76 9.42 -4.42
C LEU A 52 -2.22 9.93 -5.78
N ASN A 53 -3.17 10.86 -5.81
CA ASN A 53 -3.67 11.44 -7.07
C ASN A 53 -2.59 12.26 -7.79
N SER A 54 -1.73 12.97 -7.05
CA SER A 54 -0.59 13.71 -7.62
C SER A 54 0.42 12.79 -8.33
N MET A 55 0.51 11.53 -7.89
CA MET A 55 1.40 10.53 -8.48
C MET A 55 0.85 9.87 -9.73
N ALA A 56 -0.46 10.01 -10.02
CA ALA A 56 -1.03 9.53 -11.28
C ALA A 56 -0.43 10.24 -12.51
N ALA A 57 0.15 11.42 -12.32
CA ALA A 57 0.81 12.18 -13.39
C ALA A 57 2.24 11.68 -13.72
N ASP A 58 2.83 10.83 -12.86
CA ASP A 58 4.23 10.41 -12.96
C ASP A 58 4.36 9.00 -13.59
N ASP A 59 5.35 8.76 -14.47
CA ASP A 59 5.59 7.45 -15.12
C ASP A 59 6.68 6.65 -14.38
N TYR A 60 6.29 5.58 -13.68
CA TYR A 60 7.19 4.69 -12.93
C TYR A 60 7.28 3.25 -13.47
N ARG A 61 6.99 2.99 -14.76
CA ARG A 61 6.82 1.63 -15.35
C ARG A 61 7.85 0.55 -14.99
N ASN A 62 9.11 0.92 -14.73
CA ASN A 62 10.18 -0.02 -14.37
C ASN A 62 10.85 0.30 -13.03
N HIS A 63 10.23 1.18 -12.26
CA HIS A 63 10.86 1.90 -11.16
C HIS A 63 9.96 1.89 -9.93
N CYS A 64 9.42 0.73 -9.57
CA CYS A 64 8.51 0.58 -8.42
C CYS A 64 9.12 1.12 -7.11
N LYS A 65 10.44 0.98 -6.91
CA LYS A 65 11.17 1.60 -5.79
C LYS A 65 11.12 3.13 -5.86
N ASP A 66 11.26 3.72 -7.05
CA ASP A 66 11.27 5.17 -7.18
C ASP A 66 9.86 5.72 -6.90
N ALA A 67 8.81 5.01 -7.34
CA ALA A 67 7.42 5.32 -6.99
C ALA A 67 7.20 5.30 -5.48
N THR A 68 7.57 4.22 -4.78
CA THR A 68 7.36 4.11 -3.33
C THR A 68 8.17 5.15 -2.57
N GLN A 69 9.43 5.39 -2.96
CA GLN A 69 10.23 6.40 -2.30
C GLN A 69 9.69 7.81 -2.52
N GLU A 70 9.24 8.13 -3.73
CA GLU A 70 8.62 9.42 -4.00
C GLU A 70 7.30 9.61 -3.24
N PHE A 71 6.48 8.56 -3.15
CA PHE A 71 5.27 8.58 -2.34
C PHE A 71 5.58 8.91 -0.87
N GLY A 72 6.56 8.23 -0.27
CA GLY A 72 6.96 8.50 1.11
C GLY A 72 7.50 9.91 1.33
N ARG A 73 8.22 10.50 0.36
CA ARG A 73 8.66 11.91 0.42
C ARG A 73 7.47 12.86 0.38
N LYS A 74 6.58 12.69 -0.60
CA LYS A 74 5.39 13.56 -0.74
C LYS A 74 4.47 13.48 0.48
N LEU A 75 4.37 12.34 1.17
CA LEU A 75 3.64 12.27 2.44
C LEU A 75 4.24 13.18 3.54
N ALA A 76 5.53 13.48 3.48
CA ALA A 76 6.19 14.39 4.42
C ALA A 76 6.18 15.86 4.00
N GLU A 77 5.68 16.16 2.80
CA GLU A 77 5.61 17.54 2.30
C GLU A 77 4.39 18.27 2.87
N ASN A 78 4.60 19.56 3.15
CA ASN A 78 3.53 20.49 3.53
C ASN A 78 2.93 21.09 2.25
N PHE A 79 1.75 20.63 1.85
CA PHE A 79 1.05 21.20 0.70
C PHE A 79 0.25 22.43 1.12
N GLY A 80 0.50 23.59 0.48
CA GLY A 80 -0.31 24.79 0.69
C GLY A 80 -0.19 25.46 2.08
N GLY A 81 0.77 25.05 2.91
CA GLY A 81 0.93 25.54 4.29
C GLY A 81 0.17 24.71 5.34
N GLU A 82 -0.44 23.60 4.93
CA GLU A 82 -1.04 22.60 5.82
C GLU A 82 0.02 21.67 6.41
N GLU A 83 -0.34 21.00 7.51
CA GLU A 83 0.48 19.96 8.15
C GLU A 83 0.69 18.76 7.21
N SER A 84 1.84 18.07 7.31
CA SER A 84 2.11 16.90 6.46
C SER A 84 1.21 15.72 6.84
N PHE A 85 1.17 14.67 6.00
CA PHE A 85 0.47 13.44 6.38
C PHE A 85 0.99 12.88 7.71
N PHE A 86 2.30 12.92 7.93
CA PHE A 86 2.91 12.36 9.14
C PHE A 86 2.64 13.19 10.40
N ASP A 87 2.19 14.42 10.24
CA ASP A 87 1.74 15.29 11.34
C ASP A 87 0.26 15.06 11.66
N LEU A 88 -0.56 14.88 10.62
CA LEU A 88 -2.01 14.67 10.74
C LEU A 88 -2.39 13.23 11.15
N ALA A 89 -1.65 12.25 10.65
CA ALA A 89 -1.99 10.84 10.82
C ALA A 89 -1.64 10.34 12.24
N PRO A 90 -2.31 9.26 12.71
CA PRO A 90 -1.87 8.57 13.92
C PRO A 90 -0.41 8.15 13.82
N PRO A 91 0.30 7.98 14.95
CA PRO A 91 1.73 7.66 14.94
C PRO A 91 2.02 6.47 14.03
N CYS A 92 2.82 6.69 13.00
CA CYS A 92 3.08 5.70 11.98
C CYS A 92 4.52 5.73 11.48
N ARG A 93 4.87 4.69 10.72
CA ARG A 93 6.17 4.57 10.04
C ARG A 93 5.95 4.17 8.60
N TYR A 94 6.59 4.89 7.69
CA TYR A 94 6.63 4.56 6.27
C TYR A 94 7.88 3.73 5.94
N SER A 95 7.72 2.73 5.08
CA SER A 95 8.82 1.92 4.56
C SER A 95 8.60 1.52 3.10
N ASP A 96 9.72 1.40 2.37
CA ASP A 96 9.78 0.69 1.11
C ASP A 96 9.98 -0.80 1.39
N THR A 97 9.03 -1.63 0.96
CA THR A 97 9.03 -3.07 1.17
C THR A 97 9.19 -3.78 -0.16
N ARG A 98 10.19 -4.67 -0.26
CA ARG A 98 10.62 -5.27 -1.52
C ARG A 98 10.52 -6.78 -1.50
N SER A 99 10.07 -7.36 -2.62
CA SER A 99 10.29 -8.77 -2.92
C SER A 99 11.58 -8.97 -3.69
N ASN A 100 12.50 -9.77 -3.15
CA ASN A 100 13.76 -10.14 -3.82
C ASN A 100 13.62 -11.41 -4.67
N SER A 101 12.39 -11.86 -4.94
CA SER A 101 12.10 -13.00 -5.81
C SER A 101 10.84 -12.79 -6.64
N SER A 102 10.65 -13.65 -7.65
CA SER A 102 9.52 -13.61 -8.56
C SER A 102 8.16 -13.65 -7.84
N LEU A 103 7.23 -12.81 -8.28
CA LEU A 103 5.86 -12.77 -7.76
C LEU A 103 4.96 -13.74 -8.52
N ASN A 104 5.13 -15.02 -8.21
CA ASN A 104 4.54 -16.13 -8.96
C ASN A 104 2.99 -16.11 -9.01
N LYS A 105 2.31 -15.39 -8.12
CA LYS A 105 0.83 -15.31 -8.11
C LYS A 105 0.25 -14.25 -9.04
N VAL A 106 1.04 -13.27 -9.45
CA VAL A 106 0.59 -12.15 -10.30
C VAL A 106 1.29 -12.11 -11.67
N ASN A 107 1.93 -13.21 -12.08
CA ASN A 107 2.63 -13.34 -13.38
C ASN A 107 3.67 -12.22 -13.65
N TYR A 108 4.28 -11.66 -12.61
CA TYR A 108 5.31 -10.62 -12.74
C TYR A 108 6.69 -11.22 -13.01
N SER A 109 7.37 -10.75 -14.06
CA SER A 109 8.67 -11.24 -14.54
C SER A 109 9.86 -10.33 -14.20
N GLY A 110 9.67 -9.28 -13.39
CA GLY A 110 10.75 -8.38 -12.99
C GLY A 110 11.69 -8.98 -11.94
N LYS A 111 12.87 -8.35 -11.78
CA LYS A 111 13.92 -8.80 -10.85
C LYS A 111 13.52 -8.63 -9.38
N TYR A 112 12.74 -7.60 -9.08
CA TYR A 112 12.19 -7.32 -7.76
C TYR A 112 10.93 -6.46 -7.92
N HIS A 113 10.09 -6.41 -6.89
CA HIS A 113 8.92 -5.52 -6.83
C HIS A 113 8.90 -4.78 -5.50
N SER A 114 8.43 -3.54 -5.48
CA SER A 114 8.40 -2.72 -4.26
C SER A 114 7.01 -2.16 -4.01
N VAL A 115 6.62 -2.11 -2.74
CA VAL A 115 5.36 -1.54 -2.27
C VAL A 115 5.64 -0.56 -1.12
N GLY A 116 4.83 0.49 -1.04
CA GLY A 116 4.85 1.43 0.07
C GLY A 116 4.09 0.83 1.24
N LEU A 117 4.69 0.78 2.41
CA LEU A 117 4.08 0.22 3.62
C LEU A 117 4.02 1.30 4.70
N ILE A 118 2.81 1.58 5.18
CA ILE A 118 2.57 2.44 6.34
C ILE A 118 2.09 1.57 7.50
N GLU A 119 2.87 1.54 8.57
CA GLU A 119 2.56 0.80 9.80
C GLU A 119 2.10 1.78 10.87
N PHE A 120 0.87 1.62 11.36
CA PHE A 120 0.26 2.51 12.35
C PHE A 120 0.32 1.91 13.76
N LYS A 121 0.69 2.75 14.71
CA LYS A 121 0.71 2.48 16.14
C LYS A 121 -0.19 3.48 16.84
N VAL A 122 -1.48 3.15 16.91
CA VAL A 122 -2.46 3.98 17.60
C VAL A 122 -2.51 3.56 19.07
N PRO A 123 -2.41 4.49 20.04
CA PRO A 123 -2.65 4.17 21.44
C PRO A 123 -4.01 3.49 21.61
N ASP A 124 -4.07 2.46 22.46
CA ASP A 124 -5.29 1.75 22.83
C ASP A 124 -6.05 1.03 21.70
N LYS A 125 -5.45 0.90 20.51
CA LYS A 125 -5.96 0.07 19.42
C LYS A 125 -4.93 -0.96 18.97
N LYS A 126 -5.41 -2.03 18.34
CA LYS A 126 -4.51 -2.97 17.67
C LYS A 126 -3.76 -2.25 16.55
N PRO A 127 -2.43 -2.46 16.41
CA PRO A 127 -1.68 -1.98 15.26
C PRO A 127 -2.32 -2.47 13.96
N PHE A 128 -2.14 -1.70 12.89
CA PHE A 128 -2.58 -2.09 11.56
C PHE A 128 -1.63 -1.52 10.51
N SER A 129 -1.71 -2.04 9.30
CA SER A 129 -0.89 -1.59 8.19
C SER A 129 -1.73 -1.31 6.95
N ILE A 130 -1.30 -0.34 6.17
CA ILE A 130 -1.79 -0.08 4.81
C ILE A 130 -0.61 -0.21 3.86
N ILE A 131 -0.79 -1.03 2.83
CA ILE A 131 0.18 -1.25 1.76
C ILE A 131 -0.36 -0.63 0.48
N PHE A 132 0.51 0.09 -0.23
CA PHE A 132 0.25 0.69 -1.52
C PHE A 132 1.17 0.08 -2.57
N ASP A 133 0.60 -0.70 -3.50
CA ASP A 133 1.28 -1.04 -4.75
C ASP A 133 0.93 0.01 -5.81
N LEU A 134 1.83 0.97 -5.97
CA LEU A 134 1.69 2.11 -6.86
C LEU A 134 1.89 1.76 -8.34
N THR A 135 2.34 0.54 -8.64
CA THR A 135 2.59 0.07 -10.01
C THR A 135 1.74 -1.16 -10.35
N TYR A 136 0.70 -1.42 -9.56
CA TYR A 136 -0.12 -2.63 -9.66
C TYR A 136 -0.75 -2.83 -11.04
N GLY A 137 -1.21 -1.76 -11.69
CA GLY A 137 -1.71 -1.83 -13.07
C GLY A 137 -0.71 -2.50 -14.00
N VAL A 138 0.54 -2.03 -13.98
CA VAL A 138 1.64 -2.56 -14.79
C VAL A 138 1.94 -4.03 -14.43
N VAL A 139 2.08 -4.35 -13.14
CA VAL A 139 2.51 -5.69 -12.72
C VAL A 139 1.42 -6.75 -12.86
N SER A 140 0.15 -6.36 -12.85
CA SER A 140 -1.00 -7.25 -13.09
C SER A 140 -1.28 -7.49 -14.58
N GLY A 141 -0.49 -6.91 -15.49
CA GLY A 141 -0.72 -6.99 -16.93
C GLY A 141 -1.91 -6.16 -17.41
N ASN A 142 -2.51 -5.36 -16.52
CA ASN A 142 -3.57 -4.43 -16.84
C ASN A 142 -2.92 -3.19 -17.47
N LYS A 143 -3.10 -2.95 -18.77
CA LYS A 143 -2.43 -1.81 -19.46
C LYS A 143 -2.75 -0.42 -18.88
N ASN A 144 -3.65 -0.34 -17.90
CA ASN A 144 -4.01 0.88 -17.19
C ASN A 144 -3.00 1.17 -16.07
N GLN A 145 -2.20 2.22 -16.27
CA GLN A 145 -1.09 2.62 -15.41
C GLN A 145 -1.54 3.34 -14.14
N ASP A 146 -2.72 3.93 -14.13
CA ASP A 146 -3.26 4.69 -13.00
C ASP A 146 -3.89 3.78 -11.93
N LYS A 147 -3.72 2.47 -12.09
CA LYS A 147 -4.25 1.48 -11.16
C LYS A 147 -3.26 1.16 -10.07
N ILE A 148 -3.66 1.43 -8.85
CA ILE A 148 -2.96 1.02 -7.64
C ILE A 148 -3.74 -0.10 -6.94
N LEU A 149 -3.03 -0.90 -6.16
CA LEU A 149 -3.65 -1.79 -5.19
C LEU A 149 -3.38 -1.28 -3.79
N VAL A 150 -4.45 -1.15 -3.00
CA VAL A 150 -4.38 -0.86 -1.56
C VAL A 150 -4.72 -2.13 -0.80
N ILE A 151 -3.85 -2.54 0.10
CA ILE A 151 -4.07 -3.68 1.00
C ILE A 151 -4.10 -3.17 2.44
N GLN A 152 -5.22 -3.39 3.11
CA GLN A 152 -5.38 -3.08 4.53
C GLN A 152 -5.33 -4.37 5.34
N THR A 153 -4.51 -4.42 6.38
CA THR A 153 -4.41 -5.59 7.28
C THR A 153 -4.30 -5.14 8.75
N PRO A 154 -4.92 -5.88 9.70
CA PRO A 154 -4.73 -5.66 11.14
C PRO A 154 -3.35 -6.15 11.63
N GLU A 155 -2.47 -6.58 10.72
CA GLU A 155 -1.13 -7.03 11.05
C GLU A 155 -0.08 -5.91 10.90
N SER A 156 1.06 -6.06 11.58
CA SER A 156 2.21 -5.15 11.52
C SER A 156 3.50 -5.94 11.76
N GLY A 157 4.66 -5.30 11.60
CA GLY A 157 5.94 -5.98 11.82
C GLY A 157 6.16 -7.07 10.79
N GLU A 158 6.67 -8.24 11.19
CA GLU A 158 6.99 -9.32 10.25
C GLU A 158 5.76 -9.98 9.61
N LYS A 159 4.60 -9.93 10.28
CA LYS A 159 3.37 -10.54 9.77
C LYS A 159 2.84 -9.87 8.50
N VAL A 160 3.16 -8.60 8.27
CA VAL A 160 2.78 -7.92 7.02
C VAL A 160 3.50 -8.52 5.80
N MET A 161 4.69 -9.11 6.01
CA MET A 161 5.43 -9.81 4.96
C MET A 161 4.75 -11.13 4.60
N GLU A 162 4.07 -11.76 5.56
CA GLU A 162 3.24 -12.95 5.31
C GLU A 162 2.02 -12.60 4.46
N VAL A 163 1.36 -11.46 4.71
CA VAL A 163 0.26 -10.94 3.87
C VAL A 163 0.73 -10.70 2.43
N LEU A 164 1.89 -10.05 2.25
CA LEU A 164 2.47 -9.82 0.93
C LEU A 164 2.83 -11.13 0.23
N LYS A 165 3.41 -12.08 0.95
CA LYS A 165 3.72 -13.42 0.43
C LYS A 165 2.44 -14.20 0.07
N GLU A 166 1.39 -14.08 0.86
CA GLU A 166 0.11 -14.71 0.59
C GLU A 166 -0.53 -14.13 -0.67
N HIS A 167 -0.49 -12.81 -0.84
CA HIS A 167 -1.09 -12.16 -2.01
C HIS A 167 -0.24 -12.33 -3.28
N TYR A 168 1.03 -11.94 -3.25
CA TYR A 168 1.91 -11.89 -4.43
C TYR A 168 2.77 -13.15 -4.63
N GLY A 169 3.00 -13.95 -3.58
CA GLY A 169 4.11 -14.90 -3.53
C GLY A 169 5.42 -14.19 -3.16
N GLY A 170 6.56 -14.77 -3.55
CA GLY A 170 7.86 -14.14 -3.37
C GLY A 170 8.41 -14.19 -1.94
N LYS A 171 9.50 -13.43 -1.71
CA LYS A 171 10.20 -13.28 -0.43
C LYS A 171 10.33 -11.79 -0.14
N TRP A 172 9.59 -11.33 0.87
CA TRP A 172 9.46 -9.92 1.19
C TRP A 172 10.29 -9.52 2.39
N SER A 173 10.86 -8.32 2.31
CA SER A 173 11.65 -7.70 3.37
C SER A 173 11.54 -6.18 3.24
N ARG A 174 11.76 -5.45 4.35
CA ARG A 174 11.84 -4.00 4.29
C ARG A 174 13.20 -3.61 3.74
N SER A 175 13.22 -2.85 2.64
CA SER A 175 14.47 -2.41 2.04
C SER A 175 14.91 -1.05 2.58
N PHE A 176 13.95 -0.15 2.86
CA PHE A 176 14.25 1.16 3.42
C PHE A 176 13.16 1.63 4.38
N PHE A 177 13.55 2.38 5.41
CA PHE A 177 12.63 3.17 6.22
C PHE A 177 12.74 4.64 5.86
N PHE A 178 11.61 5.34 5.84
CA PHE A 178 11.60 6.78 5.72
C PHE A 178 11.85 7.41 7.09
N ASN A 179 12.88 8.25 7.19
CA ASN A 179 13.15 9.07 8.35
C ASN A 179 12.52 10.45 8.13
N LYS A 180 11.43 10.71 8.86
CA LYS A 180 10.69 11.97 8.77
C LYS A 180 11.45 13.20 9.27
N GLU A 181 12.44 13.03 10.15
CA GLU A 181 13.18 14.16 10.72
C GLU A 181 14.15 14.78 9.71
N ASN A 182 14.64 13.98 8.76
CA ASN A 182 15.60 14.43 7.76
C ASN A 182 15.11 14.23 6.31
N GLY A 183 13.90 13.70 6.11
CA GLY A 183 13.30 13.50 4.79
C GLY A 183 13.95 12.42 3.92
N ASN A 184 14.78 11.54 4.51
CA ASN A 184 15.56 10.56 3.74
C ASN A 184 15.10 9.11 3.95
N PHE A 185 15.40 8.28 2.95
CA PHE A 185 15.30 6.83 3.08
C PHE A 185 16.60 6.24 3.61
N VAL A 186 16.51 5.53 4.72
CA VAL A 186 17.62 4.84 5.37
C VAL A 186 17.51 3.36 5.06
N PHE A 187 18.62 2.74 4.63
CA PHE A 187 18.69 1.32 4.35
C PHE A 187 18.43 0.51 5.63
N CYS A 188 17.63 -0.54 5.54
CA CYS A 188 17.46 -1.50 6.62
C CYS A 188 18.64 -2.48 6.58
N GLU A 189 19.51 -2.47 7.59
CA GLU A 189 20.46 -3.58 7.75
C GLU A 189 19.66 -4.88 8.02
N GLU A 190 19.95 -5.93 7.25
CA GLU A 190 19.39 -7.29 7.44
C GLU A 190 20.00 -7.98 8.67
#